data_AF-A0A9N8KHH0-F1
#
_entry.id   AF-A0A9N8KHH0-F1
#
_cell.length_a   1.000
_cell.length_b   1.000
_cell.length_c   1.000
_cell.angle_alpha   90.00
_cell.angle_beta   90.00
_cell.angle_gamma   90.00
#
_symmetry.space_group_name_H-M   'P 1'
#
loop_
_entity.id
_entity.type
_entity.pdbx_description
1 polymer ?
#
loop_
_entity_poly.entity_id
_entity_poly.type
_entity_poly.pdbx_seq_one_letter_code
_entity_poly.pdbx_strand_id
1 'polypeptide(L)'
;MVAKYIDTNFDQFFDKYNNILIKSESYVTKRQSIKLLGEVLLDRQFYEIMTRYVESGDNLKLIMWQLKDDRKMVQYEAFHVFKIFAANPNKSPDVKRLLTMNRQRLLDFLPNFLADRTEDDQFSDEKSYLIKQIKLLPQTPSQQSRNASQESSR
;
A
#
# COMPACT_ATOMS: atom_id res chain seq x y z
N MET A 1 13.27 -14.14 -18.89
CA MET A 1 14.60 -14.28 -18.25
C MET A 1 14.68 -13.52 -16.93
N VAL A 2 14.26 -12.24 -16.88
CA VAL A 2 14.26 -11.44 -15.64
C VAL A 2 13.27 -11.95 -14.58
N ALA A 3 12.00 -12.19 -14.96
CA ALA A 3 11.00 -12.70 -14.01
C ALA A 3 11.45 -14.02 -13.34
N LYS A 4 11.94 -14.99 -14.11
CA LYS A 4 12.49 -16.24 -13.57
C LYS A 4 13.63 -16.02 -12.57
N TYR A 5 14.52 -15.07 -12.84
CA TYR A 5 15.62 -14.75 -11.93
C TYR A 5 15.11 -14.17 -10.61
N ILE A 6 14.19 -13.19 -10.66
CA ILE A 6 13.62 -12.58 -9.46
C ILE A 6 12.86 -13.62 -8.65
N ASP A 7 12.06 -14.47 -9.30
CA ASP A 7 11.29 -15.52 -8.63
C ASP A 7 12.19 -16.54 -7.91
N THR A 8 13.23 -17.02 -8.60
CA THR A 8 14.21 -17.96 -8.03
C THR A 8 14.96 -17.36 -6.84
N ASN A 9 15.24 -16.05 -6.88
CA ASN A 9 16.05 -15.36 -5.87
C ASN A 9 15.19 -14.41 -5.00
N PHE A 10 13.90 -14.68 -4.88
CA PHE A 10 12.91 -13.73 -4.37
C PHE A 10 13.33 -13.11 -3.04
N ASP A 11 13.66 -13.93 -2.04
CA ASP A 11 13.95 -13.45 -0.69
C ASP A 11 15.19 -12.57 -0.67
N GLN A 12 16.28 -13.00 -1.32
CA GLN A 12 17.52 -12.23 -1.38
C GLN A 12 17.37 -10.94 -2.20
N PHE A 13 16.60 -11.00 -3.29
CA PHE A 13 16.34 -9.86 -4.14
C PHE A 13 15.54 -8.81 -3.39
N PHE A 14 14.39 -9.19 -2.81
CA PHE A 14 13.50 -8.25 -2.14
C PHE A 14 14.01 -7.79 -0.78
N ASP A 15 14.82 -8.57 -0.08
CA ASP A 15 15.54 -8.09 1.11
C ASP A 15 16.41 -6.86 0.75
N LYS A 16 17.24 -6.97 -0.29
CA LYS A 16 18.07 -5.86 -0.77
C LYS A 16 17.23 -4.74 -1.36
N TYR A 17 16.25 -5.06 -2.21
CA TYR A 17 15.39 -4.07 -2.86
C TYR A 17 14.67 -3.22 -1.81
N ASN A 18 14.11 -3.84 -0.78
CA ASN A 18 13.36 -3.15 0.26
C ASN A 18 14.27 -2.38 1.22
N ASN A 19 15.36 -3.00 1.68
CA ASN A 19 16.21 -2.38 2.69
C ASN A 19 17.16 -1.32 2.14
N ILE A 20 17.53 -1.39 0.87
CA ILE A 20 18.47 -0.45 0.25
C ILE A 20 17.73 0.57 -0.61
N LEU A 21 16.83 0.12 -1.50
CA LEU A 21 16.24 0.98 -2.52
C LEU A 21 14.99 1.70 -2.02
N ILE A 22 14.01 0.95 -1.50
CA ILE A 22 12.75 1.53 -0.98
C ILE A 22 13.02 2.42 0.24
N LYS A 23 13.96 2.03 1.10
CA LYS A 23 14.36 2.82 2.28
C LYS A 23 15.44 3.87 2.00
N SER A 24 15.85 4.07 0.75
CA SER A 24 16.93 5.01 0.42
C SER A 24 16.63 6.45 0.87
N GLU A 25 17.63 7.16 1.39
CA GLU A 25 17.50 8.60 1.65
C GLU A 25 17.51 9.43 0.36
N SER A 26 18.14 8.91 -0.70
CA SER A 26 18.13 9.53 -2.03
C SER A 26 16.71 9.59 -2.59
N TYR A 27 16.21 10.81 -2.79
CA TYR A 27 14.87 11.05 -3.33
C TYR A 27 14.66 10.34 -4.66
N VAL A 28 15.61 10.49 -5.60
CA VAL A 28 15.49 9.91 -6.93
C VAL A 28 15.47 8.38 -6.85
N THR A 29 16.40 7.79 -6.09
CA THR A 29 16.47 6.33 -5.92
C THR A 29 15.19 5.80 -5.31
N LYS A 30 14.76 6.33 -4.16
CA LYS A 30 13.54 5.90 -3.47
C LYS A 30 12.32 6.00 -4.37
N ARG A 31 12.09 7.16 -5.00
CA ARG A 31 10.92 7.37 -5.86
C ARG A 31 10.92 6.39 -7.03
N GLN A 32 12.02 6.30 -7.78
CA GLN A 32 12.07 5.44 -8.96
C GLN A 32 11.98 3.97 -8.61
N SER A 33 12.53 3.55 -7.47
CA SER A 33 12.42 2.16 -7.02
C SER A 33 11.01 1.80 -6.57
N ILE A 34 10.25 2.70 -5.94
CA ILE A 34 8.84 2.46 -5.62
C ILE A 34 8.00 2.42 -6.90
N LYS A 35 8.24 3.34 -7.84
CA LYS A 35 7.57 3.34 -9.15
C LYS A 35 7.79 2.02 -9.90
N LEU A 36 9.05 1.61 -10.01
CA LEU A 36 9.44 0.37 -10.66
C LEU A 36 8.82 -0.86 -9.96
N LEU A 37 8.73 -0.85 -8.63
CA LEU A 37 8.05 -1.91 -7.90
C LEU A 37 6.57 -1.99 -8.32
N GLY A 38 5.87 -0.85 -8.41
CA GLY A 38 4.49 -0.82 -8.89
C GLY A 38 4.34 -1.39 -10.30
N GLU A 39 5.24 -1.02 -11.21
CA GLU A 39 5.25 -1.53 -12.59
C GLU A 39 5.49 -3.05 -12.64
N VAL A 40 6.48 -3.54 -11.89
CA VAL A 40 6.79 -4.98 -11.79
C VAL A 40 5.61 -5.77 -11.25
N LEU A 41 4.96 -5.28 -10.19
CA LEU A 41 3.82 -5.98 -9.58
C LEU A 41 2.57 -5.98 -10.48
N LEU A 42 2.46 -5.07 -11.45
CA LEU A 42 1.33 -5.02 -12.38
C LEU A 42 1.57 -5.79 -13.69
N ASP A 43 2.82 -6.15 -13.99
CA ASP A 43 3.15 -6.91 -15.20
C ASP A 43 2.82 -8.40 -15.02
N ARG A 44 2.02 -8.94 -15.94
CA ARG A 44 1.62 -10.36 -16.01
C ARG A 44 2.80 -11.34 -15.95
N GLN A 45 3.97 -10.96 -16.44
CA GLN A 45 5.16 -11.81 -16.42
C GLN A 45 5.69 -12.05 -15.01
N PHE A 46 5.32 -11.21 -14.06
CA PHE A 46 5.75 -11.25 -12.66
C PHE A 46 4.59 -11.67 -11.74
N TYR A 47 3.56 -12.35 -12.24
CA TYR A 47 2.38 -12.73 -11.45
C TYR A 47 2.71 -13.51 -10.17
N GLU A 48 3.59 -14.52 -10.25
CA GLU A 48 4.01 -15.32 -9.09
C GLU A 48 4.74 -14.45 -8.05
N ILE A 49 5.62 -13.56 -8.53
CA ILE A 49 6.34 -12.59 -7.71
C ILE A 49 5.39 -11.60 -7.05
N MET A 50 4.41 -11.10 -7.80
CA MET A 50 3.39 -10.20 -7.28
C MET A 50 2.62 -10.87 -6.16
N THR A 51 2.11 -12.08 -6.39
CA THR A 51 1.34 -12.85 -5.40
C THR A 51 2.14 -13.01 -4.11
N ARG A 52 3.38 -13.49 -4.20
CA ARG A 52 4.26 -13.67 -3.04
C ARG A 52 4.59 -12.36 -2.33
N TYR A 53 4.80 -11.27 -3.08
CA TYR A 53 5.14 -9.97 -2.49
C TYR A 53 3.96 -9.35 -1.73
N VAL A 54 2.74 -9.45 -2.28
CA VAL A 54 1.54 -8.85 -1.69
C VAL A 54 0.95 -9.64 -0.53
N GLU A 55 1.38 -10.89 -0.34
CA GLU A 55 1.01 -11.71 0.81
C GLU A 55 1.80 -11.35 2.08
N SER A 56 2.93 -10.67 1.97
CA SER A 56 3.77 -10.29 3.11
C SER A 56 3.23 -9.08 3.86
N GLY A 57 2.93 -9.28 5.15
CA GLY A 57 2.54 -8.21 6.06
C GLY A 57 3.66 -7.18 6.28
N ASP A 58 4.92 -7.57 6.21
CA ASP A 58 6.05 -6.65 6.38
C ASP A 58 6.25 -5.77 5.14
N ASN A 59 6.02 -6.32 3.94
CA ASN A 59 6.00 -5.51 2.72
C ASN A 59 4.85 -4.50 2.76
N LEU A 60 3.67 -4.89 3.26
CA LEU A 60 2.57 -3.94 3.45
C LEU A 60 2.96 -2.82 4.42
N LYS A 61 3.54 -3.14 5.59
CA LYS A 61 3.99 -2.12 6.57
C LYS A 61 5.00 -1.17 5.94
N LEU A 62 5.96 -1.70 5.17
CA LEU A 62 6.96 -0.90 4.47
C LEU A 62 6.31 0.11 3.52
N ILE A 63 5.37 -0.33 2.69
CA ILE A 63 4.67 0.55 1.75
C ILE A 63 3.78 1.56 2.49
N MET A 64 3.06 1.13 3.54
CA MET A 64 2.28 2.04 4.40
C MET A 64 3.14 3.09 5.09
N TRP A 65 4.41 2.79 5.38
CA TRP A 65 5.37 3.79 5.87
C TRP A 65 5.71 4.82 4.80
N GLN A 66 5.92 4.39 3.55
CA GLN A 66 6.20 5.31 2.43
C GLN A 66 5.02 6.23 2.09
N LEU A 67 3.77 5.84 2.39
CA LEU A 67 2.60 6.73 2.28
C LEU A 67 2.73 7.99 3.15
N LYS A 68 3.56 7.94 4.18
CA LYS A 68 3.81 9.06 5.12
C LYS A 68 5.11 9.81 4.84
N ASP A 69 5.80 9.51 3.75
CA ASP A 69 7.04 10.21 3.39
C ASP A 69 6.75 11.70 3.14
N ASP A 70 7.64 12.61 3.52
CA ASP A 70 7.39 14.06 3.37
C ASP A 70 7.27 14.52 1.91
N ARG A 71 7.75 13.71 0.96
CA ARG A 71 7.82 14.05 -0.46
C ARG A 71 6.59 13.52 -1.19
N LYS A 72 5.72 14.42 -1.66
CA LYS A 72 4.46 14.08 -2.35
C LYS A 72 4.57 13.06 -3.48
N MET A 73 5.63 13.13 -4.28
CA MET A 73 5.83 12.16 -5.37
C MET A 73 6.22 10.77 -4.86
N VAL A 74 6.87 10.63 -3.71
CA VAL A 74 7.11 9.32 -3.08
C VAL A 74 5.79 8.75 -2.56
N GLN A 75 4.99 9.58 -1.87
CA GLN A 75 3.66 9.21 -1.40
C GLN A 75 2.78 8.69 -2.55
N TYR A 76 2.80 9.39 -3.69
CA TYR A 76 2.02 9.03 -4.88
C TYR A 76 2.40 7.64 -5.42
N GLU A 77 3.70 7.37 -5.63
CA GLU A 77 4.13 6.05 -6.10
C GLU A 77 3.82 4.95 -5.05
N ALA A 78 3.96 5.27 -3.76
CA ALA A 78 3.63 4.33 -2.68
C ALA A 78 2.12 3.98 -2.65
N PHE A 79 1.25 4.93 -3.00
CA PHE A 79 -0.17 4.68 -3.14
C PHE A 79 -0.47 3.67 -4.25
N HIS A 80 0.21 3.78 -5.40
CA HIS A 80 0.05 2.82 -6.49
C HIS A 80 0.51 1.41 -6.13
N VAL A 81 1.48 1.25 -5.24
CA VAL A 81 1.83 -0.07 -4.69
C VAL A 81 0.81 -0.52 -3.64
N PHE A 82 0.41 0.38 -2.73
CA PHE A 82 -0.55 0.08 -1.67
C PHE A 82 -1.91 -0.40 -2.20
N LYS A 83 -2.41 0.19 -3.29
CA LYS A 83 -3.68 -0.24 -3.91
C LYS A 83 -3.64 -1.71 -4.34
N ILE A 84 -2.48 -2.25 -4.73
CA ILE A 84 -2.34 -3.66 -5.16
C ILE A 84 -2.60 -4.58 -3.96
N PHE A 85 -2.03 -4.27 -2.79
CA PHE A 85 -2.29 -5.01 -1.54
C PHE A 85 -3.78 -4.96 -1.14
N ALA A 86 -4.38 -3.77 -1.20
CA ALA A 86 -5.76 -3.56 -0.77
C ALA A 86 -6.79 -4.12 -1.76
N ALA A 87 -6.46 -4.15 -3.06
CA ALA A 87 -7.33 -4.69 -4.11
C ALA A 87 -7.20 -6.22 -4.28
N ASN A 88 -6.15 -6.86 -3.76
CA ASN A 88 -6.00 -8.32 -3.84
C ASN A 88 -7.23 -9.02 -3.22
N PRO A 89 -8.04 -9.79 -3.97
CA PRO A 89 -9.20 -10.49 -3.41
C PRO A 89 -8.80 -11.56 -2.39
N ASN A 90 -7.66 -12.21 -2.60
CA ASN A 90 -7.14 -13.31 -1.79
C ASN A 90 -6.04 -12.83 -0.85
N LYS A 91 -6.38 -11.87 0.03
CA LYS A 91 -5.41 -11.33 1.00
C LYS A 91 -4.96 -12.40 1.97
N SER A 92 -3.65 -12.46 2.24
CA SER A 92 -3.12 -13.31 3.32
C SER A 92 -3.72 -12.91 4.68
N PRO A 93 -3.78 -13.83 5.65
CA PRO A 93 -4.28 -13.53 7.00
C PRO A 93 -3.57 -12.33 7.65
N ASP A 94 -2.26 -12.21 7.45
CA ASP A 94 -1.46 -11.12 8.02
C ASP A 94 -1.80 -9.76 7.40
N VAL A 95 -1.92 -9.69 6.08
CA VAL A 95 -2.29 -8.48 5.35
C VAL A 95 -3.70 -8.04 5.71
N LYS A 96 -4.65 -8.98 5.75
CA LYS A 96 -6.03 -8.70 6.17
C LYS A 96 -6.08 -8.16 7.60
N ARG A 97 -5.32 -8.77 8.53
CA ARG A 97 -5.22 -8.33 9.93
C ARG A 97 -4.68 -6.90 10.02
N LEU A 98 -3.60 -6.58 9.32
CA LEU A 98 -2.98 -5.24 9.34
C LEU A 98 -3.91 -4.16 8.77
N LEU A 99 -4.59 -4.42 7.65
CA LEU A 99 -5.56 -3.49 7.07
C LEU A 99 -6.75 -3.28 8.02
N THR A 100 -7.23 -4.34 8.66
CA THR A 100 -8.33 -4.29 9.63
C THR A 100 -7.95 -3.47 10.87
N MET A 101 -6.76 -3.72 11.44
CA MET A 101 -6.25 -2.97 12.60
C MET A 101 -6.09 -1.48 12.30
N ASN A 102 -5.68 -1.13 11.08
CA ASN A 102 -5.48 0.26 10.65
C ASN A 102 -6.70 0.86 9.94
N ARG A 103 -7.84 0.15 9.87
CA ARG A 103 -9.02 0.55 9.10
C ARG A 103 -9.44 1.98 9.36
N GLN A 104 -9.67 2.37 10.62
CA GLN A 104 -10.11 3.74 10.93
C GLN A 104 -9.06 4.79 10.52
N ARG A 105 -7.78 4.55 10.84
CA ARG A 105 -6.69 5.46 10.45
C ARG A 105 -6.58 5.62 8.95
N LEU A 106 -6.80 4.56 8.17
CA LEU A 106 -6.82 4.62 6.71
C LEU A 106 -8.01 5.42 6.19
N LEU A 107 -9.20 5.27 6.80
CA LEU A 107 -10.39 6.04 6.44
C LEU A 107 -10.27 7.52 6.78
N ASP A 108 -9.51 7.86 7.82
CA ASP A 108 -9.23 9.27 8.18
C ASP A 108 -8.14 9.87 7.28
N PHE A 109 -7.15 9.05 6.88
CA PHE A 109 -6.00 9.47 6.08
C PHE A 109 -6.30 9.63 4.59
N LEU A 110 -6.93 8.63 3.96
CA LEU A 110 -7.08 8.57 2.50
C LEU A 110 -7.89 9.73 1.89
N PRO A 111 -8.97 10.27 2.49
CA PRO A 111 -9.72 11.37 1.87
C PRO A 111 -8.85 12.60 1.57
N ASN A 112 -7.99 12.97 2.52
CA ASN A 112 -7.11 14.14 2.43
C ASN A 112 -5.75 13.85 1.79
N PHE A 113 -5.49 12.59 1.45
CA PHE A 113 -4.23 12.17 0.85
C PHE A 113 -4.07 12.80 -0.55
N LEU A 114 -2.99 13.57 -0.71
CA LEU A 114 -2.65 14.34 -1.93
C LEU A 114 -3.84 15.15 -2.48
N ALA A 115 -4.59 15.81 -1.60
CA ALA A 115 -5.81 16.54 -1.97
C ALA A 115 -5.56 17.73 -2.93
N ASP A 116 -4.32 18.20 -3.04
CA ASP A 116 -3.91 19.25 -3.98
C ASP A 116 -3.78 18.75 -5.43
N ARG A 117 -3.84 17.43 -5.66
CA ARG A 117 -3.77 16.84 -7.00
C ARG A 117 -5.18 16.71 -7.60
N THR A 118 -5.76 17.84 -7.99
CA THR A 118 -7.15 17.91 -8.49
C THR A 118 -7.32 17.63 -9.98
N GLU A 119 -6.24 17.63 -10.76
CA GLU A 119 -6.27 17.39 -12.22
C GLU A 119 -6.12 15.92 -12.62
N ASP A 120 -5.99 15.02 -11.65
CA ASP A 120 -5.77 13.58 -11.84
C ASP A 120 -7.04 12.81 -11.46
N ASP A 121 -8.02 12.82 -12.36
CA ASP A 121 -9.32 12.16 -12.15
C ASP A 121 -9.16 10.66 -11.87
N GLN A 122 -8.22 10.01 -12.56
CA GLN A 122 -7.90 8.60 -12.34
C GLN A 122 -7.45 8.36 -10.89
N PHE A 123 -6.55 9.18 -10.37
CA PHE A 123 -6.12 9.06 -8.97
C PHE A 123 -7.28 9.29 -7.99
N SER A 124 -8.18 10.25 -8.27
CA SER A 124 -9.38 10.50 -7.46
C SER A 124 -10.32 9.30 -7.42
N ASP A 125 -10.53 8.64 -8.56
CA ASP A 125 -11.35 7.43 -8.68
C ASP A 125 -10.71 6.24 -7.96
N GLU A 126 -9.40 6.02 -8.14
CA GLU A 126 -8.65 4.96 -7.46
C GLU A 126 -8.70 5.14 -5.94
N LYS A 127 -8.56 6.38 -5.45
CA LYS A 127 -8.65 6.73 -4.03
C LYS A 127 -10.05 6.46 -3.49
N SER A 128 -11.08 6.87 -4.22
CA SER A 128 -12.48 6.64 -3.86
C SER A 128 -12.84 5.16 -3.82
N TYR A 129 -12.37 4.38 -4.80
CA TYR A 129 -12.51 2.93 -4.83
C TYR A 129 -11.84 2.28 -3.63
N LEU A 130 -10.61 2.68 -3.32
CA LEU A 130 -9.84 2.15 -2.20
C LEU A 130 -10.52 2.42 -0.86
N ILE A 131 -11.03 3.64 -0.64
CA ILE A 131 -11.80 3.98 0.56
C ILE A 131 -13.02 3.06 0.71
N LYS A 132 -13.76 2.79 -0.39
CA LYS A 132 -14.88 1.84 -0.36
C LYS A 132 -14.42 0.44 0.05
N GLN A 133 -13.31 -0.06 -0.50
CA GLN A 133 -12.75 -1.37 -0.12
C GLN A 133 -12.35 -1.44 1.36
N ILE A 134 -11.71 -0.40 1.89
CA ILE A 134 -11.35 -0.34 3.31
C ILE A 134 -12.59 -0.29 4.22
N LYS A 135 -13.68 0.38 3.79
CA LYS A 135 -14.94 0.39 4.55
C LYS A 135 -15.55 -1.00 4.69
N LEU A 136 -15.39 -1.88 3.70
CA LEU A 136 -15.89 -3.26 3.70
C LEU A 136 -15.09 -4.19 4.62
N LEU A 137 -13.91 -3.79 5.08
CA LEU A 137 -13.17 -4.56 6.08
C LEU A 137 -13.93 -4.56 7.42
N PRO A 138 -13.86 -5.67 8.18
CA PRO A 138 -14.52 -5.78 9.47
C PRO A 138 -14.01 -4.70 10.42
N GLN A 139 -14.89 -4.21 11.30
CA GLN A 139 -14.48 -3.33 12.38
C GLN A 139 -13.92 -4.17 13.53
N THR A 140 -12.80 -3.74 14.11
CA THR A 140 -12.33 -4.34 15.37
C THR A 140 -13.18 -3.81 16.54
N PRO A 141 -13.39 -4.59 17.61
CA PRO A 141 -14.18 -4.14 18.77
C PRO A 141 -13.67 -2.82 19.36
N SER A 142 -12.34 -2.62 19.37
CA SER A 142 -11.70 -1.37 19.80
C SER A 142 -12.01 -0.15 18.92
N GLN A 143 -12.37 -0.35 17.65
CA GLN A 143 -12.80 0.73 16.74
C GLN A 143 -14.27 1.09 16.95
N GLN A 144 -15.13 0.11 17.28
CA GLN A 144 -16.55 0.34 17.57
C GLN A 144 -16.74 1.26 18.77
N SER A 145 -15.98 1.04 19.86
CA SER A 145 -16.06 1.89 21.05
C SER A 145 -15.63 3.35 20.80
N ARG A 146 -14.65 3.58 19.90
CA ARG A 146 -14.22 4.94 19.53
C ARG A 146 -15.28 5.69 18.72
N ASN A 147 -15.92 5.02 17.77
CA ASN A 147 -16.96 5.65 16.95
C ASN A 147 -18.20 6.00 17.78
N ALA A 148 -18.63 5.10 18.67
CA ALA A 148 -19.74 5.37 19.61
C ALA A 148 -19.46 6.57 20.53
N SER A 149 -18.20 6.76 20.95
CA SER A 149 -17.80 7.90 21.79
C SER A 149 -17.83 9.24 21.02
N GLN A 150 -17.51 9.22 19.72
CA GLN A 150 -17.54 10.42 18.87
C GLN A 150 -18.95 10.83 18.45
N GLU A 151 -19.86 9.87 18.25
CA GLU A 151 -21.28 10.14 17.98
C GLU A 151 -22.02 10.68 19.21
N SER A 152 -21.68 10.23 20.43
CA SER A 152 -22.29 10.74 21.67
C SER A 152 -21.83 12.16 22.06
N SER A 153 -20.83 12.72 21.36
CA SER A 153 -20.27 14.06 21.63
C SER A 153 -20.68 15.10 20.59
N ARG A 154 -21.58 14.76 19.66
CA ARG A 154 -22.21 15.64 18.67
C ARG A 154 -23.67 15.84 19.02
#